data_AF-A0A3S0GU38-F1
#
_entry.id   AF-A0A3S0GU38-F1
#
_cell.length_a   1.000
_cell.length_b   1.000
_cell.length_c   1.000
_cell.angle_alpha   90.00
_cell.angle_beta   90.00
_cell.angle_gamma   90.00
#
_symmetry.space_group_name_H-M   'P 1'
#
loop_
_entity.id
_entity.type
_entity.pdbx_description
1 polymer ?
#
loop_
_entity_poly.entity_id
_entity_poly.type
_entity_poly.pdbx_seq_one_letter_code
_entity_poly.pdbx_strand_id
1 'polypeptide(L)'
;MPLSTAARIALLPGTLAALLLAATVPAHAAPVAATVENGTTTTACAEEDNVSLTLRGEGIRRMRIEALQPDYLDKIGNDVTAPDFSGCNFDGGAHPTDPAYRFRKRTVVLMDNAQWRVVGMTLPSFWRPQRVPVQVGKRKDRGFHLLQVFRKENGKPLEAIVLYPSDGYWRIKPLPEPRFGDGVYGSSFLLGPVEAAARPVVNIASIRIVPRPLAIHVRFTDGGSAAVKVDEISRTRTALDVTLSKPTASAQPFAVLRSMYVTPDNADVSEVRWQASPGAAHQVLPLPEVKSLQATQVRFGRSLPSKHNTSAPDIAFGGFDDQN
;
A
#
# COMPACT_ATOMS: atom_id res chain seq x y z
N MET A 1 34.37 81.90 61.13
CA MET A 1 35.37 80.83 61.35
C MET A 1 34.62 79.57 61.75
N PRO A 2 34.99 78.35 61.31
CA PRO A 2 35.48 77.91 60.01
C PRO A 2 34.69 76.68 59.45
N LEU A 3 34.96 76.36 58.17
CA LEU A 3 35.05 75.02 57.56
C LEU A 3 33.83 74.06 57.44
N SER A 4 33.36 73.95 56.17
CA SER A 4 33.36 72.74 55.32
C SER A 4 32.65 71.46 55.77
N THR A 5 31.67 70.95 54.99
CA THR A 5 31.83 69.67 54.26
C THR A 5 30.70 69.35 53.25
N ALA A 6 31.16 69.05 52.03
CA ALA A 6 30.64 68.24 50.93
C ALA A 6 29.22 67.60 51.00
N ALA A 7 28.37 67.95 50.04
CA ALA A 7 27.24 67.15 49.61
C ALA A 7 27.71 66.08 48.59
N ARG A 8 27.51 64.80 48.93
CA ARG A 8 27.67 63.67 47.99
C ARG A 8 26.31 63.34 47.39
N ILE A 9 26.19 63.56 46.08
CA ILE A 9 25.12 63.06 45.23
C ILE A 9 25.34 61.55 45.05
N ALA A 10 24.38 60.73 45.49
CA ALA A 10 24.37 59.30 45.19
C ALA A 10 23.55 59.06 43.91
N LEU A 11 24.24 58.66 42.84
CA LEU A 11 23.65 58.04 41.67
C LEU A 11 23.07 56.66 42.05
N LEU A 12 21.81 56.43 41.73
CA LEU A 12 21.19 55.09 41.67
C LEU A 12 21.27 54.57 40.23
N PRO A 13 21.99 53.46 39.94
CA PRO A 13 21.92 52.80 38.65
C PRO A 13 20.71 51.86 38.59
N GLY A 14 20.05 51.88 37.44
CA GLY A 14 18.78 51.20 37.21
C GLY A 14 18.84 49.68 37.11
N THR A 15 17.66 49.08 37.24
CA THR A 15 17.36 47.73 36.80
C THR A 15 15.93 47.70 36.28
N LEU A 16 15.76 47.98 34.98
CA LEU A 16 14.54 47.68 34.25
C LEU A 16 14.67 46.23 33.74
N ALA A 17 14.30 45.26 34.56
CA ALA A 17 14.24 43.86 34.15
C ALA A 17 12.95 43.62 33.37
N ALA A 18 12.98 43.85 32.05
CA ALA A 18 11.92 43.43 31.16
C ALA A 18 11.99 41.90 31.01
N LEU A 19 11.13 41.17 31.72
CA LEU A 19 10.89 39.75 31.48
C LEU A 19 10.31 39.57 30.07
N LEU A 20 11.17 39.19 29.13
CA LEU A 20 10.77 38.56 27.87
C LEU A 20 10.23 37.17 28.19
N LEU A 21 8.92 37.06 28.43
CA LEU A 21 8.22 35.78 28.29
C LEU A 21 8.24 35.42 26.80
N ALA A 22 9.29 34.72 26.37
CA ALA A 22 9.28 34.00 25.11
C ALA A 22 8.20 32.92 25.21
N ALA A 23 7.04 33.20 24.63
CA ALA A 23 6.03 32.18 24.37
C ALA A 23 6.65 31.14 23.45
N THR A 24 7.09 30.02 24.03
CA THR A 24 7.47 28.83 23.27
C THR A 24 6.19 28.29 22.64
N VAL A 25 5.86 28.77 21.44
CA VAL A 25 4.85 28.13 20.61
C VAL A 25 5.35 26.70 20.38
N PRO A 26 4.60 25.65 20.78
CA PRO A 26 5.02 24.29 20.50
C PRO A 26 5.10 24.14 18.98
N ALA A 27 6.32 23.99 18.48
CA ALA A 27 6.57 23.62 17.10
C ALA A 27 5.92 22.25 16.89
N HIS A 28 4.71 22.25 16.33
CA HIS A 28 4.08 21.01 15.90
C HIS A 28 4.91 20.48 14.75
N ALA A 29 5.44 19.27 14.90
CA ALA A 29 6.14 18.59 13.81
C ALA A 29 5.23 18.56 12.57
N ALA A 30 5.81 18.80 11.40
CA ALA A 30 5.06 18.70 10.15
C ALA A 30 4.44 17.30 10.05
N PRO A 31 3.19 17.17 9.57
CA PRO A 31 2.56 15.87 9.40
C PRO A 31 3.42 14.97 8.50
N VAL A 32 3.59 13.71 8.91
CA VAL A 32 4.28 12.72 8.08
C VAL A 32 3.43 12.47 6.84
N ALA A 33 4.01 12.67 5.67
CA ALA A 33 3.31 12.59 4.38
C ALA A 33 4.15 11.80 3.37
N ALA A 34 3.46 11.21 2.39
CA ALA A 34 4.08 10.60 1.23
C ALA A 34 3.94 11.50 0.00
N THR A 35 5.00 11.58 -0.79
CA THR A 35 4.93 12.04 -2.17
C THR A 35 4.47 10.89 -3.03
N VAL A 36 3.47 11.13 -3.88
CA VAL A 36 2.98 10.19 -4.89
C VAL A 36 3.34 10.72 -6.26
N GLU A 37 4.11 9.95 -7.02
CA GLU A 37 4.54 10.27 -8.38
C GLU A 37 3.81 9.37 -9.38
N ASN A 38 3.22 9.97 -10.43
CA ASN A 38 2.50 9.23 -11.44
C ASN A 38 3.40 8.89 -12.63
N GLY A 39 3.70 7.59 -12.79
CA GLY A 39 4.43 7.02 -13.92
C GLY A 39 3.53 6.27 -14.90
N THR A 40 2.24 6.58 -14.97
CA THR A 40 1.30 5.94 -15.90
C THR A 40 1.69 6.21 -17.36
N THR A 41 1.66 5.17 -18.18
CA THR A 41 1.88 5.26 -19.63
C THR A 41 0.58 5.01 -20.39
N THR A 42 0.45 5.52 -21.61
CA THR A 42 -0.75 5.25 -22.43
C THR A 42 -0.69 3.83 -23.01
N THR A 43 -1.82 3.13 -23.00
CA THR A 43 -1.99 1.82 -23.66
C THR A 43 -3.40 1.66 -24.20
N ALA A 44 -3.58 0.72 -25.12
CA ALA A 44 -4.90 0.24 -25.56
C ALA A 44 -5.26 -1.13 -24.94
N CYS A 45 -4.31 -1.80 -24.29
CA CYS A 45 -4.46 -3.12 -23.68
C CYS A 45 -4.98 -2.99 -22.24
N ALA A 46 -6.14 -3.59 -21.95
CA ALA A 46 -6.71 -3.56 -20.60
C ALA A 46 -6.03 -4.55 -19.63
N GLU A 47 -5.27 -5.52 -20.15
CA GLU A 47 -4.53 -6.51 -19.33
C GLU A 47 -3.08 -6.08 -19.04
N GLU A 48 -2.66 -4.91 -19.52
CA GLU A 48 -1.35 -4.33 -19.26
C GLU A 48 -1.40 -3.48 -17.98
N ASP A 49 -0.51 -3.76 -17.04
CA ASP A 49 -0.32 -2.90 -15.86
C ASP A 49 0.42 -1.60 -16.26
N ASN A 50 -0.24 -0.70 -16.97
CA ASN A 50 0.36 0.56 -17.44
C ASN A 50 0.35 1.69 -16.38
N VAL A 51 -0.39 1.51 -15.28
CA VAL A 51 -0.43 2.47 -14.17
C VAL A 51 0.66 2.14 -13.16
N SER A 52 1.44 3.17 -12.78
CA SER A 52 2.46 3.06 -11.73
C SER A 52 2.44 4.31 -10.87
N LEU A 53 1.91 4.20 -9.64
CA LEU A 53 1.88 5.32 -8.68
C LEU A 53 2.89 5.03 -7.58
N THR A 54 3.99 5.77 -7.59
CA THR A 54 5.16 5.54 -6.73
C THR A 54 5.04 6.37 -5.46
N LEU A 55 5.13 5.75 -4.29
CA LEU A 55 5.06 6.42 -3.00
C LEU A 55 6.46 6.51 -2.37
N ARG A 56 6.85 7.74 -2.00
CA ARG A 56 8.12 8.08 -1.35
C ARG A 56 7.86 8.94 -0.12
N GLY A 57 8.73 8.84 0.87
CA GLY A 57 8.68 9.68 2.05
C GLY A 57 9.88 9.43 2.95
N GLU A 58 10.29 10.44 3.71
CA GLU A 58 11.36 10.31 4.70
C GLU A 58 10.77 9.87 6.04
N GLY A 59 11.43 8.95 6.73
CA GLY A 59 11.15 8.67 8.13
C GLY A 59 9.92 7.80 8.41
N ILE A 60 9.07 7.50 7.41
CA ILE A 60 7.84 6.71 7.61
C ILE A 60 8.21 5.33 8.15
N ARG A 61 7.54 4.92 9.22
CA ARG A 61 7.64 3.60 9.83
C ARG A 61 6.32 2.88 9.92
N ARG A 62 5.23 3.62 10.11
CA ARG A 62 3.89 3.05 10.17
C ARG A 62 3.00 3.65 9.10
N MET A 63 2.07 2.83 8.62
CA MET A 63 1.04 3.23 7.66
C MET A 63 -0.11 2.22 7.71
N ARG A 64 -1.26 2.65 7.22
CA ARG A 64 -2.40 1.79 6.93
C ARG A 64 -2.61 1.68 5.44
N ILE A 65 -2.86 0.46 4.97
CA ILE A 65 -3.22 0.17 3.58
C ILE A 65 -4.60 -0.50 3.59
N GLU A 66 -5.53 0.02 2.81
CA GLU A 66 -6.90 -0.48 2.76
C GLU A 66 -7.35 -0.78 1.34
N ALA A 67 -8.09 -1.88 1.18
CA ALA A 67 -8.94 -2.14 0.04
C ALA A 67 -10.36 -1.76 0.43
N LEU A 68 -10.98 -0.85 -0.33
CA LEU A 68 -12.32 -0.33 -0.10
C LEU A 68 -13.24 -0.73 -1.25
N GLN A 69 -14.51 -0.98 -0.97
CA GLN A 69 -15.49 -1.12 -2.06
C GLN A 69 -15.55 0.17 -2.90
N PRO A 70 -15.70 0.08 -4.24
CA PRO A 70 -15.89 1.26 -5.06
C PRO A 70 -17.22 1.95 -4.73
N ASP A 71 -17.27 3.27 -4.77
CA ASP A 71 -18.45 4.04 -4.32
C ASP A 71 -19.72 3.79 -5.16
N TYR A 72 -19.56 3.21 -6.35
CA TYR A 72 -20.65 2.87 -7.26
C TYR A 72 -21.12 1.40 -7.14
N LEU A 73 -20.56 0.59 -6.21
CA LEU A 73 -20.84 -0.85 -6.14
C LEU A 73 -22.35 -1.16 -6.07
N ASP A 74 -23.12 -0.35 -5.35
CA ASP A 74 -24.57 -0.53 -5.23
C ASP A 74 -25.32 -0.38 -6.56
N LYS A 75 -24.73 0.34 -7.53
CA LYS A 75 -25.34 0.66 -8.83
C LYS A 75 -25.08 -0.41 -9.89
N ILE A 76 -24.22 -1.39 -9.63
CA ILE A 76 -23.92 -2.47 -10.58
C ILE A 76 -24.69 -3.74 -10.23
N GLY A 77 -25.26 -4.40 -11.24
CA GLY A 77 -26.01 -5.64 -11.06
C GLY A 77 -25.13 -6.89 -11.10
N ASN A 78 -24.15 -6.90 -12.00
CA ASN A 78 -23.23 -8.01 -12.25
C ASN A 78 -21.79 -7.50 -12.34
N ASP A 79 -20.84 -8.37 -12.01
CA ASP A 79 -19.42 -8.09 -12.15
C ASP A 79 -18.92 -8.55 -13.53
N VAL A 80 -18.07 -7.74 -14.18
CA VAL A 80 -17.34 -8.15 -15.39
C VAL A 80 -15.93 -8.54 -14.98
N THR A 81 -15.60 -9.81 -15.16
CA THR A 81 -14.36 -10.43 -14.64
C THR A 81 -13.58 -11.21 -15.70
N ALA A 82 -14.15 -11.35 -16.90
CA ALA A 82 -13.47 -11.99 -18.00
C ALA A 82 -12.33 -11.09 -18.49
N PRO A 83 -11.13 -11.63 -18.76
CA PRO A 83 -10.04 -10.83 -19.26
C PRO A 83 -10.33 -10.28 -20.66
N ASP A 84 -9.81 -9.08 -20.94
CA ASP A 84 -9.95 -8.38 -22.22
C ASP A 84 -8.58 -8.15 -22.88
N PHE A 85 -8.16 -9.12 -23.69
CA PHE A 85 -6.92 -9.02 -24.46
C PHE A 85 -7.02 -8.17 -25.73
N SER A 86 -8.14 -7.45 -25.95
CA SER A 86 -8.21 -6.54 -27.09
C SER A 86 -7.16 -5.43 -26.95
N GLY A 87 -6.43 -5.17 -28.05
CA GLY A 87 -5.33 -4.21 -28.04
C GLY A 87 -4.05 -4.67 -27.33
N CYS A 88 -4.00 -5.91 -26.81
CA CYS A 88 -2.81 -6.50 -26.21
C CYS A 88 -1.95 -7.24 -27.25
N ASN A 89 -0.65 -7.33 -27.00
CA ASN A 89 0.27 -8.16 -27.79
C ASN A 89 0.48 -9.57 -27.17
N PHE A 90 -0.40 -9.96 -26.24
CA PHE A 90 -0.45 -11.26 -25.56
C PHE A 90 -1.89 -11.69 -25.29
N ASP A 91 -2.09 -12.97 -24.99
CA ASP A 91 -3.39 -13.65 -24.93
C ASP A 91 -3.66 -14.36 -23.59
N GLY A 92 -3.10 -13.82 -22.50
CA GLY A 92 -3.20 -14.39 -21.15
C GLY A 92 -2.13 -15.42 -20.83
N GLY A 93 -1.22 -15.68 -21.78
CA GLY A 93 0.02 -16.41 -21.57
C GLY A 93 1.08 -15.62 -20.78
N ALA A 94 2.35 -15.97 -20.98
CA ALA A 94 3.44 -15.16 -20.45
C ALA A 94 3.50 -13.83 -21.22
N HIS A 95 3.69 -12.72 -20.51
CA HIS A 95 3.95 -11.43 -21.15
C HIS A 95 5.22 -11.57 -22.03
N PRO A 96 5.22 -11.10 -23.28
CA PRO A 96 6.27 -11.42 -24.26
C PRO A 96 7.65 -10.88 -23.89
N THR A 97 7.72 -9.87 -23.02
CA THR A 97 8.98 -9.30 -22.53
C THR A 97 9.46 -9.92 -21.22
N ASP A 98 8.63 -10.71 -20.55
CA ASP A 98 8.99 -11.32 -19.28
C ASP A 98 9.77 -12.62 -19.53
N PRO A 99 10.85 -12.87 -18.77
CA PRO A 99 11.44 -14.20 -18.71
C PRO A 99 10.38 -15.24 -18.32
N ALA A 100 10.56 -16.50 -18.73
CA ALA A 100 9.65 -17.58 -18.36
C ALA A 100 10.42 -18.76 -17.75
N TYR A 101 10.44 -18.83 -16.42
CA TYR A 101 11.05 -19.95 -15.68
C TYR A 101 10.01 -21.04 -15.43
N ARG A 102 10.42 -22.31 -15.62
CA ARG A 102 9.52 -23.47 -15.46
C ARG A 102 9.58 -24.05 -14.05
N PHE A 103 8.42 -24.46 -13.55
CA PHE A 103 8.27 -25.06 -12.23
C PHE A 103 7.28 -26.22 -12.24
N ARG A 104 7.41 -27.10 -11.25
CA ARG A 104 6.39 -28.11 -10.99
C ARG A 104 5.19 -27.45 -10.32
N LYS A 105 4.03 -27.45 -10.99
CA LYS A 105 2.77 -26.94 -10.44
C LYS A 105 2.50 -27.61 -9.09
N ARG A 106 2.14 -26.80 -8.09
CA ARG A 106 1.86 -27.29 -6.73
C ARG A 106 0.87 -26.36 -6.03
N THR A 107 -0.11 -26.94 -5.33
CA THR A 107 -1.02 -26.20 -4.45
C THR A 107 -1.03 -26.87 -3.09
N VAL A 108 -0.88 -26.09 -2.02
CA VAL A 108 -0.73 -26.60 -0.66
C VAL A 108 -1.57 -25.78 0.31
N VAL A 109 -2.49 -26.42 1.02
CA VAL A 109 -3.12 -25.82 2.20
C VAL A 109 -2.10 -25.80 3.33
N LEU A 110 -1.57 -24.62 3.63
CA LEU A 110 -0.53 -24.40 4.64
C LEU A 110 -1.11 -24.34 6.05
N MET A 111 -2.33 -23.81 6.16
CA MET A 111 -3.12 -23.75 7.39
C MET A 111 -4.60 -23.72 7.04
N ASP A 112 -5.40 -24.40 7.87
CA ASP A 112 -6.86 -24.32 7.81
C ASP A 112 -7.44 -24.39 9.23
N ASN A 113 -8.06 -23.31 9.70
CA ASN A 113 -8.69 -23.26 11.03
C ASN A 113 -10.12 -22.70 10.92
N ALA A 114 -10.77 -22.41 12.05
CA ALA A 114 -12.15 -21.91 12.06
C ALA A 114 -12.32 -20.54 11.37
N GLN A 115 -11.31 -19.68 11.40
CA GLN A 115 -11.38 -18.29 10.91
C GLN A 115 -10.65 -18.09 9.58
N TRP A 116 -9.56 -18.82 9.36
CA TRP A 116 -8.60 -18.54 8.31
C TRP A 116 -8.21 -19.81 7.57
N ARG A 117 -8.02 -19.67 6.25
CA ARG A 117 -7.30 -20.64 5.43
C ARG A 117 -6.16 -19.93 4.71
N VAL A 118 -4.99 -20.56 4.67
CA VAL A 118 -3.82 -20.06 3.94
C VAL A 118 -3.35 -21.12 2.95
N VAL A 119 -3.22 -20.72 1.69
CA VAL A 119 -2.84 -21.61 0.58
C VAL A 119 -1.59 -21.06 -0.09
N GLY A 120 -0.62 -21.94 -0.33
CA GLY A 120 0.53 -21.65 -1.18
C GLY A 120 0.39 -22.31 -2.54
N MET A 121 0.63 -21.54 -3.61
CA MET A 121 0.59 -22.03 -4.99
C MET A 121 1.91 -21.79 -5.71
N THR A 122 2.37 -22.79 -6.44
CA THR A 122 3.45 -22.72 -7.43
C THR A 122 2.82 -22.91 -8.81
N LEU A 123 2.87 -21.87 -9.63
CA LEU A 123 2.44 -21.91 -11.03
C LEU A 123 3.44 -22.69 -11.90
N PRO A 124 3.03 -23.27 -13.04
CA PRO A 124 3.94 -24.00 -13.94
C PRO A 124 4.99 -23.11 -14.61
N SER A 125 4.71 -21.81 -14.73
CA SER A 125 5.63 -20.79 -15.21
C SER A 125 5.56 -19.56 -14.31
N PHE A 126 6.69 -18.89 -14.11
CA PHE A 126 6.75 -17.59 -13.46
C PHE A 126 7.95 -16.80 -13.97
N TRP A 127 7.87 -15.48 -13.91
CA TRP A 127 8.89 -14.61 -14.51
C TRP A 127 10.17 -14.47 -13.68
N ARG A 128 10.13 -14.95 -12.43
CA ARG A 128 11.23 -14.92 -11.48
C ARG A 128 11.57 -16.32 -10.97
N PRO A 129 12.87 -16.70 -10.86
CA PRO A 129 13.29 -18.03 -10.40
C PRO A 129 13.26 -18.22 -8.87
N GLN A 130 13.07 -17.13 -8.12
CA GLN A 130 13.22 -17.09 -6.66
C GLN A 130 12.29 -18.09 -5.97
N ARG A 131 12.81 -18.75 -4.93
CA ARG A 131 12.07 -19.69 -4.09
C ARG A 131 12.09 -19.24 -2.63
N VAL A 132 11.30 -18.22 -2.34
CA VAL A 132 11.26 -17.59 -1.02
C VAL A 132 10.82 -18.60 0.05
N PRO A 133 11.56 -18.73 1.18
CA PRO A 133 11.13 -19.47 2.36
C PRO A 133 9.87 -18.89 2.99
N VAL A 134 8.92 -19.76 3.31
CA VAL A 134 7.64 -19.41 3.94
C VAL A 134 7.43 -20.25 5.19
N GLN A 135 7.03 -19.59 6.27
CA GLN A 135 6.61 -20.24 7.50
C GLN A 135 5.17 -19.83 7.84
N VAL A 136 4.27 -20.80 8.04
CA VAL A 136 2.90 -20.55 8.53
C VAL A 136 2.72 -21.30 9.84
N GLY A 137 2.66 -20.57 10.95
CA GLY A 137 2.75 -21.16 12.29
C GLY A 137 4.01 -22.03 12.44
N LYS A 138 3.82 -23.34 12.65
CA LYS A 138 4.93 -24.31 12.77
C LYS A 138 5.39 -24.90 11.43
N ARG A 139 4.60 -24.77 10.36
CA ARG A 139 4.90 -25.35 9.06
C ARG A 139 5.90 -24.47 8.30
N LYS A 140 6.97 -25.08 7.79
CA LYS A 140 7.94 -24.44 6.89
C LYS A 140 7.83 -25.05 5.50
N ASP A 141 7.89 -24.22 4.48
CA ASP A 141 7.86 -24.61 3.07
C ASP A 141 8.52 -23.49 2.23
N ARG A 142 8.58 -23.60 0.90
CA ARG A 142 9.18 -22.57 0.02
C ARG A 142 8.71 -22.69 -1.42
N GLY A 143 9.04 -21.67 -2.22
CA GLY A 143 8.86 -21.72 -3.68
C GLY A 143 7.40 -21.58 -4.13
N PHE A 144 6.61 -20.83 -3.37
CA PHE A 144 5.29 -20.41 -3.80
C PHE A 144 5.40 -19.11 -4.61
N HIS A 145 4.63 -19.03 -5.69
CA HIS A 145 4.43 -17.81 -6.46
C HIS A 145 3.24 -17.01 -5.92
N LEU A 146 2.27 -17.67 -5.27
CA LEU A 146 1.16 -17.02 -4.59
C LEU A 146 1.03 -17.58 -3.17
N LEU A 147 0.81 -16.69 -2.21
CA LEU A 147 0.32 -16.99 -0.87
C LEU A 147 -1.03 -16.32 -0.71
N GLN A 148 -2.08 -17.12 -0.67
CA GLN A 148 -3.47 -16.66 -0.57
C GLN A 148 -3.96 -16.81 0.86
N VAL A 149 -4.63 -15.77 1.36
CA VAL A 149 -5.30 -15.77 2.66
C VAL A 149 -6.79 -15.62 2.45
N PHE A 150 -7.54 -16.53 3.06
CA PHE A 150 -8.99 -16.59 3.00
C PHE A 150 -9.59 -16.38 4.38
N ARG A 151 -10.60 -15.51 4.47
CA ARG A 151 -11.50 -15.42 5.63
C ARG A 151 -12.57 -16.49 5.50
N LYS A 152 -12.92 -17.17 6.59
CA LYS A 152 -14.10 -18.05 6.62
C LYS A 152 -15.33 -17.33 7.12
N GLU A 153 -16.38 -17.35 6.32
CA GLU A 153 -17.75 -16.99 6.73
C GLU A 153 -18.62 -18.23 6.61
N ASN A 154 -19.27 -18.64 7.71
CA ASN A 154 -20.11 -19.84 7.76
C ASN A 154 -19.42 -21.10 7.20
N GLY A 155 -18.11 -21.22 7.45
CA GLY A 155 -17.28 -22.32 6.94
C GLY A 155 -16.79 -22.18 5.49
N LYS A 156 -17.34 -21.25 4.69
CA LYS A 156 -16.90 -20.98 3.31
C LYS A 156 -15.65 -20.08 3.32
N PRO A 157 -14.52 -20.51 2.72
CA PRO A 157 -13.36 -19.65 2.55
C PRO A 157 -13.60 -18.63 1.43
N LEU A 158 -13.39 -17.35 1.72
CA LEU A 158 -13.46 -16.24 0.78
C LEU A 158 -12.08 -15.56 0.73
N GLU A 159 -11.50 -15.47 -0.46
CA GLU A 159 -10.16 -14.91 -0.65
C GLU A 159 -10.16 -13.40 -0.45
N ALA A 160 -9.17 -12.88 0.28
CA ALA A 160 -9.09 -11.44 0.55
C ALA A 160 -7.68 -10.86 0.35
N ILE A 161 -6.63 -11.68 0.45
CA ILE A 161 -5.23 -11.24 0.33
C ILE A 161 -4.45 -12.26 -0.50
N VAL A 162 -3.66 -11.77 -1.45
CA VAL A 162 -2.63 -12.54 -2.15
C VAL A 162 -1.30 -11.80 -2.05
N LEU A 163 -0.27 -12.49 -1.57
CA LEU A 163 1.12 -12.03 -1.64
C LEU A 163 1.86 -12.89 -2.65
N TYR A 164 2.65 -12.27 -3.52
CA TYR A 164 3.52 -12.92 -4.48
C TYR A 164 4.95 -12.93 -3.93
N PRO A 165 5.42 -14.04 -3.32
CA PRO A 165 6.71 -14.03 -2.61
C PRO A 165 7.89 -13.69 -3.50
N SER A 166 7.85 -14.11 -4.77
CA SER A 166 8.99 -14.01 -5.67
C SER A 166 9.20 -12.60 -6.21
N ASP A 167 8.20 -11.72 -6.27
CA ASP A 167 8.33 -10.35 -6.79
C ASP A 167 7.80 -9.25 -5.85
N GLY A 168 7.07 -9.62 -4.80
CA GLY A 168 6.65 -8.71 -3.73
C GLY A 168 5.33 -7.98 -4.00
N TYR A 169 4.58 -8.39 -5.02
CA TYR A 169 3.23 -7.88 -5.26
C TYR A 169 2.25 -8.36 -4.19
N TRP A 170 1.33 -7.47 -3.84
CA TRP A 170 0.18 -7.72 -2.99
C TRP A 170 -1.08 -7.39 -3.75
N ARG A 171 -2.10 -8.22 -3.59
CA ARG A 171 -3.47 -7.94 -4.01
C ARG A 171 -4.36 -8.11 -2.80
N ILE A 172 -5.20 -7.12 -2.53
CA ILE A 172 -6.16 -7.17 -1.44
C ILE A 172 -7.53 -6.73 -1.93
N LYS A 173 -8.58 -7.32 -1.38
CA LYS A 173 -9.96 -6.93 -1.65
C LYS A 173 -10.84 -7.10 -0.41
N PRO A 174 -11.90 -6.30 -0.25
CA PRO A 174 -12.97 -6.63 0.70
C PRO A 174 -13.61 -7.97 0.34
N LEU A 175 -14.37 -8.54 1.27
CA LEU A 175 -15.21 -9.69 0.95
C LEU A 175 -16.29 -9.29 -0.06
N PRO A 176 -16.45 -10.05 -1.16
CA PRO A 176 -17.41 -9.71 -2.20
C PRO A 176 -18.83 -9.82 -1.66
N GLU A 177 -19.73 -8.95 -2.14
CA GLU A 177 -21.16 -9.18 -1.95
C GLU A 177 -21.59 -10.51 -2.57
N PRO A 178 -22.64 -11.19 -2.04
CA PRO A 178 -23.02 -12.51 -2.52
C PRO A 178 -23.30 -12.57 -4.03
N ARG A 179 -23.75 -11.46 -4.63
CA ARG A 179 -24.03 -11.34 -6.08
C ARG A 179 -22.78 -11.33 -6.97
N PHE A 180 -21.58 -11.13 -6.43
CA PHE A 180 -20.32 -11.03 -7.19
C PHE A 180 -19.43 -12.26 -7.08
N GLY A 181 -19.93 -13.37 -6.55
CA GLY A 181 -19.17 -14.61 -6.41
C GLY A 181 -17.95 -14.42 -5.49
N ASP A 182 -16.74 -14.58 -6.03
CA ASP A 182 -15.48 -14.36 -5.31
C ASP A 182 -14.97 -12.91 -5.45
N GLY A 183 -15.55 -12.08 -6.32
CA GLY A 183 -15.11 -10.71 -6.63
C GLY A 183 -13.72 -10.62 -7.27
N VAL A 184 -13.34 -9.41 -7.69
CA VAL A 184 -12.04 -9.15 -8.36
C VAL A 184 -11.11 -8.27 -7.52
N TYR A 185 -9.83 -8.24 -7.90
CA TYR A 185 -8.80 -7.42 -7.24
C TYR A 185 -8.54 -6.09 -7.95
N GLY A 186 -8.53 -6.10 -9.28
CA GLY A 186 -8.07 -4.98 -10.11
C GLY A 186 -6.61 -4.60 -9.85
N SER A 187 -6.39 -3.72 -8.88
CA SER A 187 -5.07 -3.18 -8.55
C SER A 187 -4.21 -4.11 -7.68
N SER A 188 -2.91 -3.86 -7.72
CA SER A 188 -1.92 -4.46 -6.85
C SER A 188 -1.00 -3.39 -6.26
N PHE A 189 -0.26 -3.73 -5.21
CA PHE A 189 0.78 -2.84 -4.70
C PHE A 189 2.02 -3.63 -4.26
N LEU A 190 3.15 -2.95 -4.23
CA LEU A 190 4.37 -3.41 -3.58
C LEU A 190 4.57 -2.64 -2.28
N LEU A 191 5.16 -3.29 -1.28
CA LEU A 191 5.46 -2.70 0.02
C LEU A 191 6.83 -3.15 0.50
N GLY A 192 7.69 -2.19 0.82
CA GLY A 192 9.08 -2.40 1.24
C GLY A 192 10.07 -1.59 0.39
N PRO A 193 11.35 -1.97 0.38
CA PRO A 193 12.36 -1.33 -0.47
C PRO A 193 12.07 -1.69 -1.94
N VAL A 194 11.31 -0.85 -2.64
CA VAL A 194 10.93 -1.13 -4.03
C VAL A 194 12.09 -0.80 -4.97
N GLU A 195 12.45 -1.76 -5.82
CA GLU A 195 13.37 -1.55 -6.93
C GLU A 195 12.57 -1.09 -8.14
N ALA A 196 12.85 0.15 -8.57
CA ALA A 196 12.23 0.73 -9.76
C ALA A 196 12.79 0.04 -11.03
N ALA A 197 11.88 -0.55 -11.79
CA ALA A 197 12.13 -1.14 -13.10
C ALA A 197 10.83 -1.04 -13.91
N ALA A 198 10.85 -1.47 -15.18
CA ALA A 198 9.63 -1.55 -16.00
C ALA A 198 8.52 -2.34 -15.28
N ARG A 199 8.92 -3.44 -14.62
CA ARG A 199 8.11 -4.17 -13.65
C ARG A 199 8.77 -4.06 -12.27
N PRO A 200 8.25 -3.23 -11.35
CA PRO A 200 8.88 -3.03 -10.05
C PRO A 200 8.87 -4.32 -9.22
N VAL A 201 9.84 -4.45 -8.31
CA VAL A 201 9.92 -5.61 -7.40
C VAL A 201 10.26 -5.19 -5.99
N VAL A 202 9.85 -6.02 -5.03
CA VAL A 202 10.41 -6.05 -3.68
C VAL A 202 11.07 -7.41 -3.48
N ASN A 203 12.37 -7.40 -3.21
CA ASN A 203 13.11 -8.63 -3.00
C ASN A 203 12.92 -9.15 -1.56
N ILE A 204 12.18 -10.26 -1.44
CA ILE A 204 11.81 -10.86 -0.16
C ILE A 204 12.77 -12.01 0.17
N ALA A 205 13.40 -11.92 1.34
CA ALA A 205 14.28 -12.95 1.89
C ALA A 205 13.51 -14.09 2.57
N SER A 206 12.42 -13.78 3.27
CA SER A 206 11.56 -14.79 3.91
C SER A 206 10.22 -14.21 4.33
N ILE A 207 9.21 -15.08 4.45
CA ILE A 207 7.86 -14.73 4.93
C ILE A 207 7.50 -15.60 6.13
N ARG A 208 6.94 -15.00 7.17
CA ARG A 208 6.33 -15.70 8.30
C ARG A 208 4.91 -15.20 8.51
N ILE A 209 3.94 -16.11 8.48
CA ILE A 209 2.54 -15.84 8.78
C ILE A 209 2.22 -16.37 10.18
N VAL A 210 1.86 -15.46 11.07
CA VAL A 210 1.33 -15.74 12.41
C VAL A 210 -0.20 -15.69 12.31
N PRO A 211 -0.94 -16.72 12.74
CA PRO A 211 -2.38 -16.78 12.49
C PRO A 211 -3.26 -16.15 13.59
N ARG A 212 -2.68 -15.85 14.77
CA ARG A 212 -3.38 -15.26 15.91
C ARG A 212 -2.46 -14.33 16.71
N PRO A 213 -2.65 -12.99 16.65
CA PRO A 213 -3.44 -12.29 15.61
C PRO A 213 -2.88 -12.60 14.22
N LEU A 214 -3.70 -12.43 13.17
CA LEU A 214 -3.24 -12.67 11.81
C LEU A 214 -2.25 -11.57 11.41
N ALA A 215 -0.99 -11.94 11.22
CA ALA A 215 0.08 -11.04 10.82
C ALA A 215 1.03 -11.72 9.83
N ILE A 216 1.44 -10.98 8.81
CA ILE A 216 2.37 -11.40 7.78
C ILE A 216 3.66 -10.60 7.97
N HIS A 217 4.71 -11.28 8.44
CA HIS A 217 6.04 -10.70 8.57
C HIS A 217 6.85 -11.00 7.32
N VAL A 218 7.36 -9.94 6.69
CA VAL A 218 8.18 -10.01 5.50
C VAL A 218 9.58 -9.53 5.85
N ARG A 219 10.61 -10.33 5.60
CA ARG A 219 12.00 -9.88 5.67
C ARG A 219 12.48 -9.61 4.26
N PHE A 220 13.08 -8.45 4.05
CA PHE A 220 13.63 -8.03 2.77
C PHE A 220 15.09 -8.45 2.64
N THR A 221 15.60 -8.57 1.41
CA THR A 221 16.99 -8.95 1.16
C THR A 221 17.99 -7.86 1.53
N ASP A 222 17.55 -6.61 1.65
CA ASP A 222 18.36 -5.46 2.12
C ASP A 222 18.54 -5.40 3.66
N GLY A 223 18.02 -6.42 4.36
CA GLY A 223 18.07 -6.53 5.81
C GLY A 223 16.97 -5.80 6.58
N GLY A 224 16.05 -5.09 5.90
CA GLY A 224 14.83 -4.56 6.49
C GLY A 224 13.73 -5.62 6.68
N SER A 225 12.63 -5.22 7.30
CA SER A 225 11.43 -6.05 7.41
C SER A 225 10.17 -5.21 7.56
N ALA A 226 9.03 -5.80 7.21
CA ALA A 226 7.69 -5.28 7.48
C ALA A 226 6.91 -6.28 8.34
N ALA A 227 6.24 -5.80 9.37
CA ALA A 227 5.17 -6.52 10.06
C ALA A 227 3.84 -5.98 9.55
N VAL A 228 3.07 -6.83 8.85
CA VAL A 228 1.76 -6.47 8.29
C VAL A 228 0.68 -7.16 9.10
N LYS A 229 0.06 -6.45 10.03
CA LYS A 229 -1.08 -6.96 10.80
C LYS A 229 -2.33 -6.84 9.93
N VAL A 230 -3.08 -7.93 9.82
CA VAL A 230 -4.41 -7.91 9.20
C VAL A 230 -5.39 -7.46 10.26
N ASP A 231 -5.78 -6.19 10.19
CA ASP A 231 -6.67 -5.56 11.16
C ASP A 231 -8.13 -5.94 10.90
N GLU A 232 -8.52 -5.92 9.62
CA GLU A 232 -9.88 -6.21 9.19
C GLU A 232 -9.90 -6.96 7.85
N ILE A 233 -10.79 -7.94 7.73
CA ILE A 233 -11.28 -8.46 6.45
C ILE A 233 -12.80 -8.56 6.61
N SER A 234 -13.53 -7.67 5.95
CA SER A 234 -14.98 -7.56 6.00
C SER A 234 -15.54 -7.27 4.60
N ARG A 235 -16.85 -7.18 4.48
CA ARG A 235 -17.52 -6.75 3.25
C ARG A 235 -17.28 -5.27 2.93
N THR A 236 -16.97 -4.46 3.94
CA THR A 236 -16.72 -3.03 3.79
C THR A 236 -15.29 -2.78 3.33
N ARG A 237 -14.31 -3.49 3.91
CA ARG A 237 -12.90 -3.31 3.60
C ARG A 237 -12.02 -4.50 3.97
N THR A 238 -10.83 -4.54 3.39
CA THR A 238 -9.68 -5.26 3.94
C THR A 238 -8.63 -4.25 4.34
N ALA A 239 -8.17 -4.29 5.60
CA ALA A 239 -7.27 -3.29 6.15
C ALA A 239 -6.02 -3.91 6.78
N LEU A 240 -4.88 -3.32 6.44
CA LEU A 240 -3.55 -3.75 6.84
C LEU A 240 -2.88 -2.62 7.64
N ASP A 241 -2.47 -2.91 8.87
CA ASP A 241 -1.59 -2.02 9.63
C ASP A 241 -0.15 -2.49 9.42
N VAL A 242 0.70 -1.60 8.91
CA VAL A 242 2.07 -1.91 8.53
C VAL A 242 3.03 -1.23 9.49
N THR A 243 4.05 -1.96 9.92
CA THR A 243 5.22 -1.41 10.62
C THR A 243 6.50 -1.86 9.94
N LEU A 244 7.32 -0.90 9.52
CA LEU A 244 8.64 -1.12 8.94
C LEU A 244 9.71 -1.09 10.03
N SER A 245 10.64 -2.04 10.00
CA SER A 245 11.74 -2.08 10.99
C SER A 245 12.78 -0.98 10.76
N LYS A 246 12.88 -0.49 9.53
CA LYS A 246 13.73 0.63 9.14
C LYS A 246 12.82 1.79 8.69
N PRO A 247 13.18 3.05 8.97
CA PRO A 247 12.46 4.18 8.44
C PRO A 247 12.66 4.25 6.92
N THR A 248 11.67 4.74 6.19
CA THR A 248 11.80 4.97 4.75
C THR A 248 12.78 6.10 4.45
N ALA A 249 13.43 6.03 3.29
CA ALA A 249 14.30 7.07 2.78
C ALA A 249 13.71 7.64 1.50
N SER A 250 13.70 8.97 1.33
CA SER A 250 13.04 9.64 0.21
C SER A 250 13.53 9.16 -1.17
N ALA A 251 14.82 8.80 -1.27
CA ALA A 251 15.43 8.33 -2.51
C ALA A 251 14.93 6.95 -2.97
N GLN A 252 14.31 6.15 -2.09
CA GLN A 252 13.79 4.82 -2.41
C GLN A 252 12.27 4.76 -2.20
N PRO A 253 11.48 4.30 -3.18
CA PRO A 253 10.06 4.11 -2.95
C PRO A 253 9.84 3.04 -1.88
N PHE A 254 8.93 3.33 -0.96
CA PHE A 254 8.51 2.36 0.06
C PHE A 254 7.28 1.56 -0.37
N ALA A 255 6.54 2.07 -1.35
CA ALA A 255 5.42 1.41 -1.97
C ALA A 255 5.24 1.87 -3.41
N VAL A 256 4.64 1.01 -4.23
CA VAL A 256 4.20 1.34 -5.59
C VAL A 256 2.86 0.68 -5.82
N LEU A 257 1.84 1.44 -6.24
CA LEU A 257 0.59 0.88 -6.76
C LEU A 257 0.78 0.56 -8.24
N ARG A 258 0.33 -0.62 -8.65
CA ARG A 258 0.30 -1.11 -10.03
C ARG A 258 -1.13 -1.45 -10.41
N SER A 259 -1.56 -0.96 -11.56
CA SER A 259 -2.94 -1.07 -12.02
C SER A 259 -3.00 -0.89 -13.54
N MET A 260 -4.20 -0.85 -14.10
CA MET A 260 -4.43 -0.60 -15.52
C MET A 260 -5.36 0.60 -15.76
N TYR A 261 -5.10 1.35 -16.84
CA TYR A 261 -5.93 2.46 -17.31
C TYR A 261 -5.89 2.57 -18.84
N VAL A 262 -7.03 2.44 -19.51
CA VAL A 262 -7.20 2.74 -20.94
C VAL A 262 -8.06 4.00 -21.10
N THR A 263 -9.23 4.01 -20.47
CA THR A 263 -10.17 5.14 -20.41
C THR A 263 -10.84 5.16 -19.03
N PRO A 264 -11.53 6.25 -18.62
CA PRO A 264 -12.17 6.30 -17.30
C PRO A 264 -13.18 5.17 -17.03
N ASP A 265 -13.82 4.63 -18.08
CA ASP A 265 -14.74 3.49 -18.03
C ASP A 265 -14.05 2.13 -18.34
N ASN A 266 -12.74 2.12 -18.59
CA ASN A 266 -11.93 0.93 -18.84
C ASN A 266 -10.61 1.01 -18.06
N ALA A 267 -10.72 0.87 -16.74
CA ALA A 267 -9.64 1.10 -15.80
C ALA A 267 -9.92 0.35 -14.50
N ASP A 268 -8.86 -0.07 -13.83
CA ASP A 268 -8.89 -0.46 -12.41
C ASP A 268 -8.67 0.76 -11.49
N VAL A 269 -8.05 1.82 -12.00
CA VAL A 269 -7.92 3.14 -11.35
C VAL A 269 -8.10 4.23 -12.40
N SER A 270 -9.05 5.16 -12.18
CA SER A 270 -9.32 6.27 -13.10
C SER A 270 -9.06 7.65 -12.49
N GLU A 271 -8.92 7.72 -11.17
CA GLU A 271 -8.74 8.97 -10.43
C GLU A 271 -7.92 8.75 -9.14
N VAL A 272 -7.39 9.85 -8.62
CA VAL A 272 -6.69 9.88 -7.35
C VAL A 272 -7.39 10.88 -6.43
N ARG A 273 -7.74 10.44 -5.24
CA ARG A 273 -8.29 11.28 -4.17
C ARG A 273 -7.32 11.38 -3.02
N TRP A 274 -7.06 12.56 -2.46
CA TRP A 274 -6.10 12.69 -1.37
C TRP A 274 -6.41 13.84 -0.42
N GLN A 275 -5.78 13.81 0.75
CA GLN A 275 -5.67 14.93 1.69
C GLN A 275 -4.20 15.33 1.81
N ALA A 276 -3.91 16.62 1.65
CA ALA A 276 -2.54 17.13 1.72
C ALA A 276 -2.00 17.23 3.17
N SER A 277 -2.89 17.40 4.14
CA SER A 277 -2.59 17.43 5.57
C SER A 277 -3.79 16.91 6.38
N PRO A 278 -3.60 16.56 7.67
CA PRO A 278 -4.68 16.04 8.50
C PRO A 278 -5.82 17.06 8.61
N GLY A 279 -7.04 16.65 8.26
CA GLY A 279 -8.23 17.50 8.30
C GLY A 279 -8.39 18.45 7.09
N ALA A 280 -7.46 18.44 6.12
CA ALA A 280 -7.66 19.16 4.88
C ALA A 280 -8.82 18.57 4.07
N ALA A 281 -9.45 19.40 3.23
CA ALA A 281 -10.46 18.93 2.28
C ALA A 281 -9.87 17.89 1.31
N HIS A 282 -10.68 16.91 0.93
CA HIS A 282 -10.30 15.96 -0.11
C HIS A 282 -10.17 16.67 -1.45
N GLN A 283 -9.05 16.43 -2.12
CA GLN A 283 -8.84 16.78 -3.52
C GLN A 283 -9.06 15.53 -4.37
N VAL A 284 -9.54 15.71 -5.59
CA VAL A 284 -9.74 14.64 -6.57
C VAL A 284 -9.27 15.13 -7.93
N LEU A 285 -8.47 14.33 -8.61
CA LEU A 285 -8.09 14.56 -10.01
C LEU A 285 -8.23 13.28 -10.82
N PRO A 286 -8.63 13.36 -12.10
CA PRO A 286 -8.50 12.27 -13.03
C PRO A 286 -7.04 11.80 -13.12
N LEU A 287 -6.81 10.49 -13.24
CA LEU A 287 -5.48 9.89 -13.24
C LEU A 287 -4.52 10.55 -14.27
N PRO A 288 -4.93 10.87 -15.52
CA PRO A 288 -4.04 11.51 -16.48
C PRO A 288 -3.58 12.93 -16.09
N GLU A 289 -4.31 13.61 -15.20
CA GLU A 289 -3.98 14.98 -14.76
C GLU A 289 -3.03 14.99 -13.54
N VAL A 290 -2.90 13.86 -12.85
CA VAL A 290 -1.98 13.71 -11.71
C VAL A 290 -0.56 13.55 -12.22
N LYS A 291 0.33 14.49 -11.90
CA LYS A 291 1.78 14.34 -12.13
C LYS A 291 2.51 13.90 -10.88
N SER A 292 2.33 14.68 -9.81
CA SER A 292 2.84 14.40 -8.48
C SER A 292 1.95 15.10 -7.47
N LEU A 293 1.84 14.53 -6.26
CA LEU A 293 1.13 15.15 -5.14
C LEU A 293 1.81 14.77 -3.82
N GLN A 294 1.54 15.53 -2.77
CA GLN A 294 1.92 15.19 -1.40
C GLN A 294 0.66 14.91 -0.59
N ALA A 295 0.65 13.82 0.17
CA ALA A 295 -0.54 13.35 0.86
C ALA A 295 -0.24 12.69 2.20
N THR A 296 -1.07 13.00 3.20
CA THR A 296 -1.15 12.22 4.45
C THR A 296 -2.12 11.05 4.33
N GLN A 297 -3.01 11.10 3.33
CA GLN A 297 -3.89 10.02 2.92
C GLN A 297 -4.15 10.13 1.41
N VAL A 298 -4.07 9.02 0.70
CA VAL A 298 -4.35 8.91 -0.73
C VAL A 298 -5.19 7.66 -1.01
N ARG A 299 -6.18 7.77 -1.90
CA ARG A 299 -7.03 6.70 -2.41
C ARG A 299 -6.94 6.68 -3.93
N PHE A 300 -6.63 5.53 -4.47
CA PHE A 300 -6.56 5.25 -5.90
C PHE A 300 -7.79 4.44 -6.27
N GLY A 301 -8.62 4.96 -7.15
CA GLY A 301 -9.94 4.40 -7.34
C GLY A 301 -10.69 4.93 -8.53
N ARG A 302 -12.02 4.77 -8.48
CA ARG A 302 -12.93 5.06 -9.59
C ARG A 302 -14.25 5.63 -9.09
N SER A 303 -14.75 6.67 -9.76
CA SER A 303 -16.14 7.14 -9.59
C SER A 303 -17.13 6.51 -10.57
N LEU A 304 -16.64 5.92 -11.66
CA LEU A 304 -17.45 5.32 -12.72
C LEU A 304 -17.24 3.79 -12.76
N PRO A 305 -18.30 3.01 -12.99
CA PRO A 305 -18.15 1.58 -13.25
C PRO A 305 -17.25 1.32 -14.44
N SER A 306 -16.28 0.41 -14.27
CA SER A 306 -15.47 -0.04 -15.39
C SER A 306 -16.04 -1.27 -16.07
N LYS A 307 -15.86 -1.35 -17.40
CA LYS A 307 -16.11 -2.56 -18.18
C LYS A 307 -15.06 -3.66 -17.96
N HIS A 308 -13.98 -3.37 -17.24
CA HIS A 308 -12.96 -4.32 -16.81
C HIS A 308 -12.94 -4.36 -15.28
N ASN A 309 -13.01 -5.56 -14.68
CA ASN A 309 -12.97 -5.75 -13.23
C ASN A 309 -13.93 -4.80 -12.48
N THR A 310 -15.23 -4.87 -12.81
CA THR A 310 -16.22 -3.86 -12.40
C THR A 310 -16.30 -3.68 -10.89
N SER A 311 -16.19 -4.75 -10.10
CA SER A 311 -16.23 -4.68 -8.62
C SER A 311 -14.88 -4.43 -7.95
N ALA A 312 -13.79 -4.21 -8.71
CA ALA A 312 -12.47 -4.11 -8.12
C ALA A 312 -12.37 -2.97 -7.09
N PRO A 313 -11.69 -3.23 -5.96
CA PRO A 313 -11.58 -2.27 -4.88
C PRO A 313 -10.72 -1.07 -5.22
N ASP A 314 -11.02 0.03 -4.56
CA ASP A 314 -10.10 1.15 -4.45
C ASP A 314 -9.03 0.83 -3.41
N ILE A 315 -7.80 1.25 -3.66
CA ILE A 315 -6.68 1.06 -2.73
C ILE A 315 -6.30 2.39 -2.10
N ALA A 316 -6.24 2.42 -0.77
CA ALA A 316 -5.86 3.60 -0.01
C ALA A 316 -4.58 3.38 0.81
N PHE A 317 -3.78 4.42 0.93
CA PHE A 317 -2.62 4.51 1.81
C PHE A 317 -2.79 5.74 2.71
N GLY A 318 -2.50 5.61 4.00
CA GLY A 318 -2.56 6.75 4.91
C GLY A 318 -2.10 6.38 6.31
N GLY A 319 -2.37 7.27 7.27
CA GLY A 319 -1.94 7.06 8.66
C GLY A 319 -0.42 6.95 8.79
N PHE A 320 0.31 7.72 7.98
CA PHE A 320 1.76 7.74 8.00
C PHE A 320 2.28 8.27 9.33
N ASP A 321 3.29 7.62 9.88
CA ASP A 321 3.89 7.95 11.17
C ASP A 321 5.37 7.55 11.16
N ASP A 322 6.22 8.33 11.82
CA ASP A 322 7.66 8.15 11.93
C ASP A 322 8.10 7.46 13.23
N GLN A 323 7.15 7.20 14.13
CA GLN A 323 7.38 6.53 15.41
C GLN A 323 7.38 5.00 15.27
N ASN A 324 8.07 4.32 16.20
CA ASN A 324 8.00 2.86 16.37
C ASN A 324 6.72 2.44 17.09
#